data_AF-A0A9C9XS73-F1
#
_entry.id   AF-A0A9C9XS73-F1
#
_cell.length_a   1.000
_cell.length_b   1.000
_cell.length_c   1.000
_cell.angle_alpha   90.00
_cell.angle_beta   90.00
_cell.angle_gamma   90.00
#
_symmetry.space_group_name_H-M   'P 1'
#
loop_
_entity.id
_entity.type
_entity.pdbx_description
1 polymer ?
#
loop_
_entity_poly.entity_id
_entity_poly.type
_entity_poly.pdbx_seq_one_letter_code
_entity_poly.pdbx_strand_id
1 'polypeptide(L)' 'KAYWVMIGPKLAQVALSFGADDMDGTVKEEVITHMAGAETEQALGHKTLIRLIREAGRDPVERDTLYNVLSTY' A
#
# COMPACT_ATOMS: atom_id res chain seq x y z
N LYS A 1 -5.70 2.27 -8.18
CA LYS A 1 -5.48 1.33 -7.06
C LYS A 1 -4.51 0.19 -7.40
N ALA A 2 -3.51 -0.05 -6.55
CA ALA A 2 -2.50 -1.09 -6.64
C ALA A 2 -2.46 -1.90 -5.32
N TYR A 3 -2.85 -3.18 -5.37
CA TYR A 3 -2.90 -4.04 -4.18
C TYR A 3 -1.54 -4.69 -3.93
N TRP A 4 -0.73 -4.08 -3.07
CA TRP A 4 0.70 -4.38 -2.94
C TRP A 4 0.97 -5.79 -2.39
N VAL A 5 0.02 -6.39 -1.67
CA VAL A 5 0.14 -7.74 -1.11
C VAL A 5 0.27 -8.78 -2.23
N MET A 6 -0.44 -8.60 -3.33
CA MET A 6 -0.46 -9.54 -4.45
C MET A 6 0.69 -9.31 -5.43
N ILE A 7 1.03 -8.05 -5.72
CA ILE A 7 2.01 -7.69 -6.76
C ILE A 7 3.39 -7.32 -6.20
N GLY A 8 3.51 -7.23 -4.87
CA GLY A 8 4.70 -6.80 -4.15
C GLY A 8 4.87 -5.27 -4.10
N PRO A 9 5.60 -4.75 -3.09
CA PRO A 9 5.78 -3.31 -2.87
C PRO A 9 6.46 -2.59 -4.03
N LYS A 10 7.44 -3.23 -4.69
CA LYS A 10 8.20 -2.62 -5.78
C LYS A 10 7.31 -2.34 -6.99
N LEU A 11 6.51 -3.33 -7.41
CA LEU A 11 5.63 -3.16 -8.55
C LEU A 11 4.47 -2.23 -8.22
N ALA A 12 3.94 -2.29 -7.00
CA ALA A 12 2.93 -1.33 -6.53
C ALA A 12 3.44 0.11 -6.53
N GLN A 13 4.70 0.35 -6.13
CA GLN A 13 5.33 1.66 -6.20
C GLN A 13 5.46 2.16 -7.64
N VAL A 14 5.90 1.30 -8.58
CA VAL A 14 5.97 1.67 -10.00
C VAL A 14 4.58 2.02 -10.54
N ALA A 15 3.55 1.27 -10.17
CA ALA A 15 2.18 1.51 -10.62
C ALA A 15 1.66 2.92 -10.30
N LEU A 16 2.19 3.59 -9.25
CA LEU A 16 1.86 4.99 -8.90
C LEU A 16 2.23 6.00 -10.00
N SER A 17 3.18 5.64 -10.85
CA SER A 17 3.58 6.42 -12.03
C SER A 17 2.76 6.10 -13.28
N PHE A 18 1.94 5.04 -13.24
CA PHE A 18 1.18 4.51 -14.39
C PHE A 18 -0.34 4.51 -14.14
N GLY A 19 -0.83 5.46 -13.33
CA GLY A 19 -2.27 5.69 -13.12
C GLY A 19 -2.85 5.08 -11.86
N ALA A 20 -2.08 4.32 -11.07
CA ALA A 20 -2.48 4.01 -9.71
C ALA A 20 -2.28 5.23 -8.79
N ASP A 21 -3.17 5.36 -7.83
CA ASP A 21 -3.28 6.48 -6.88
C ASP A 21 -3.44 5.99 -5.43
N ASP A 22 -3.54 4.68 -5.25
CA ASP A 22 -3.99 4.05 -4.01
C ASP A 22 -3.17 2.77 -3.77
N MET A 23 -2.27 2.82 -2.79
CA MET A 23 -1.46 1.69 -2.32
C MET A 23 -2.25 0.91 -1.29
N ASP A 24 -2.89 -0.17 -1.72
CA ASP A 24 -3.84 -0.93 -0.89
C ASP A 24 -3.27 -2.24 -0.37
N GLY A 25 -3.75 -2.66 0.80
CA GLY A 25 -3.27 -3.83 1.54
C GLY A 25 -2.73 -3.52 2.94
N THR A 26 -2.92 -2.30 3.44
CA THR A 26 -2.66 -1.99 4.86
C THR A 26 -3.69 -2.64 5.76
N VAL A 27 -3.47 -3.90 6.09
CA VAL A 27 -4.11 -4.49 7.25
C VAL A 27 -3.01 -4.64 8.28
N LYS A 28 -3.21 -4.02 9.45
CA LYS A 28 -2.30 -4.08 10.59
C LYS A 28 -1.82 -5.52 10.90
N GLU A 29 -2.59 -6.52 10.47
CA GLU A 29 -2.27 -7.93 10.48
C GLU A 29 -2.97 -8.60 9.27
N GLU A 30 -2.33 -8.75 8.11
CA GLU A 30 -2.88 -9.61 7.05
C GLU A 30 -2.63 -11.09 7.40
N VAL A 31 -3.43 -11.61 8.33
CA VAL A 31 -3.41 -13.03 8.73
C VAL A 31 -3.98 -13.92 7.61
N ILE A 32 -4.88 -13.41 6.77
CA ILE A 32 -5.69 -14.22 5.84
C ILE A 32 -4.91 -14.58 4.57
N THR A 33 -4.21 -13.64 3.93
CA THR A 33 -3.54 -13.88 2.63
C THR A 33 -2.33 -14.82 2.78
N HIS A 34 -1.63 -14.75 3.92
CA HIS A 34 -0.55 -15.69 4.23
C HIS A 34 -1.07 -17.10 4.52
N MET A 35 -2.22 -17.24 5.21
CA MET A 35 -2.85 -18.56 5.39
C MET A 35 -3.25 -19.21 4.06
N ALA A 36 -3.44 -18.42 3.00
CA ALA A 36 -3.68 -18.89 1.65
C ALA A 36 -2.40 -19.18 0.84
N GLY A 37 -1.21 -19.06 1.44
CA GLY A 37 0.06 -19.49 0.85
C GLY A 37 0.88 -18.39 0.14
N ALA A 38 0.62 -17.11 0.39
CA ALA A 38 1.44 -16.03 -0.16
C ALA A 38 2.81 -15.92 0.56
N GLU A 39 3.91 -15.85 -0.19
CA GLU A 39 5.29 -15.73 0.32
C GLU A 39 5.70 -14.29 0.70
N THR A 40 4.78 -13.33 0.68
CA THR A 40 5.08 -11.90 0.90
C THR A 40 5.18 -11.54 2.38
N GLU A 41 5.97 -10.50 2.72
CA GLU A 41 6.16 -10.06 4.12
C GLU A 41 4.83 -9.81 4.84
N GLN A 42 4.72 -10.29 6.10
CA GLN A 42 3.50 -10.29 6.92
C GLN A 42 2.78 -8.94 7.04
N ALA A 43 3.50 -7.82 6.93
CA ALA A 43 2.92 -6.47 6.94
C ALA A 43 3.93 -5.43 6.43
N LEU A 44 3.49 -4.54 5.54
CA LEU A 44 4.17 -3.27 5.35
C LEU A 44 3.70 -2.28 6.41
N GLY A 45 4.62 -1.87 7.27
CA GLY A 45 4.35 -0.83 8.26
C GLY A 45 3.97 0.49 7.59
N HIS A 46 3.10 1.25 8.25
CA HIS A 46 2.63 2.58 7.83
C HIS A 46 3.77 3.51 7.35
N LYS A 47 4.90 3.55 8.09
CA LYS A 47 6.08 4.35 7.73
C LYS A 47 6.71 3.93 6.40
N THR A 48 6.72 2.63 6.10
CA THR A 48 7.29 2.12 4.85
C THR A 48 6.45 2.55 3.66
N LEU A 49 5.12 2.51 3.78
CA LEU A 49 4.23 2.95 2.71
C LEU A 49 4.35 4.44 2.43
N ILE A 50 4.39 5.27 3.48
CA ILE A 50 4.69 6.70 3.35
C ILE A 50 5.97 6.91 2.56
N ARG A 51 7.05 6.20 2.93
CA ARG A 51 8.34 6.31 2.25
C ARG A 51 8.23 5.92 0.78
N LEU A 52 7.59 4.80 0.47
CA LEU A 52 7.42 4.32 -0.91
C LEU A 52 6.63 5.31 -1.78
N ILE A 53 5.55 5.89 -1.23
CA ILE A 53 4.72 6.88 -1.93
C ILE A 53 5.53 8.16 -2.22
N ARG A 54 6.29 8.64 -1.23
CA ARG A 54 7.17 9.81 -1.42
C ARG A 54 8.29 9.56 -2.42
N GLU A 55 8.94 8.40 -2.35
CA GLU A 55 9.97 7.98 -3.30
C GLU A 55 9.42 7.86 -4.73
N ALA A 56 8.11 7.61 -4.89
CA ALA A 56 7.42 7.65 -6.18
C ALA A 56 7.00 9.08 -6.61
N GLY A 57 7.38 10.12 -5.85
CA GLY A 57 7.07 11.52 -6.18
C GLY A 57 5.61 11.92 -5.92
N ARG A 58 4.94 11.26 -4.97
CA ARG A 58 3.53 11.51 -4.61
C ARG A 58 3.40 11.91 -3.13
N ASP A 59 2.29 12.57 -2.81
CA ASP A 59 1.94 12.93 -1.43
C ASP A 59 1.15 11.79 -0.77
N PRO A 60 1.63 11.23 0.37
CA PRO A 60 0.91 10.19 1.09
C PRO A 60 -0.31 10.73 1.84
N VAL A 61 -1.43 10.05 1.65
CA VAL A 61 -2.70 10.36 2.30
C VAL A 61 -3.30 9.08 2.87
N GLU A 62 -3.65 9.10 4.15
CA GLU A 62 -4.47 8.07 4.79
C GLU A 62 -5.95 8.38 4.55
N ARG A 63 -6.72 7.36 4.17
CA ARG A 63 -8.13 7.48 3.82
C ARG A 63 -8.97 6.38 4.44
N ASP A 64 -10.27 6.62 4.56
CA ASP A 64 -11.24 5.57 4.89
C ASP A 64 -11.68 4.77 3.64
N THR A 65 -12.62 3.84 3.83
CA THR A 65 -13.19 3.00 2.76
C THR A 65 -14.03 3.80 1.74
N LEU A 66 -14.45 5.01 2.10
CA LEU A 66 -15.21 5.94 1.25
C LEU A 66 -14.31 7.00 0.61
N TYR A 67 -12.98 6.86 0.72
CA TYR A 67 -11.98 7.80 0.20
C TYR A 67 -11.97 9.18 0.87
N ASN A 68 -12.57 9.32 2.07
CA ASN A 68 -12.40 10.54 2.85
C ASN A 68 -10.97 10.62 3.40
N VAL A 69 -10.38 11.82 3.34
CA VAL A 69 -9.05 12.08 3.87
C VAL A 69 -9.09 12.07 5.41
N LEU A 70 -8.30 11.19 6.02
CA LEU A 70 -8.13 11.10 7.47
C LEU A 70 -6.87 11.84 7.93
N SER A 71 -5.76 11.70 7.18
CA SER A 71 -4.48 12.34 7.49
C SER A 71 -3.62 12.51 6.23
N THR A 72 -2.75 13.52 6.23
CA THR A 72 -1.75 13.78 5.19
C THR A 72 -0.36 13.73 5.80
N TYR A 73 0.65 13.24 5.08
CA TYR A 73 1.99 13.00 5.63
C TYR A 73 3.10 13.79 4.96
#